data_AF-A0A179I1B9-F1
#
_entry.id   AF-A0A179I1B9-F1
#
_cell.length_a   1.000
_cell.length_b   1.000
_cell.length_c   1.000
_cell.angle_alpha   90.00
_cell.angle_beta   90.00
_cell.angle_gamma   90.00
#
_symmetry.space_group_name_H-M   'P 1'
#
loop_
_entity.id
_entity.type
_entity.pdbx_description
1 polymer ?
#
loop_
_entity_poly.entity_id
_entity_poly.type
_entity_poly.pdbx_seq_one_letter_code
_entity_poly.pdbx_strand_id
1 'polypeptide(L)'
;MAWDPEKESAGFDVVGINTAINDQTSRRSEQNPNDNEDLHQKLNTRHLTFISLGSVIGSGIFLGIGSALTTAGPVGLALAFAFTCSVVYCVMLCTGEMVTYLPVVAAHMRLSGGFVDTSLAAAMSWNYWYCWSLISAAEPFRRRGAHHLLD
;
A
#
# COMPACT_ATOMS: atom_id res chain seq x y z
N MET A 1 -10.97 16.23 37.34
CA MET A 1 -10.21 16.19 36.08
C MET A 1 -10.87 15.11 35.23
N ALA A 2 -11.94 15.50 34.54
CA ALA A 2 -12.85 14.57 33.87
C ALA A 2 -12.36 14.30 32.44
N TRP A 3 -12.44 13.04 32.04
CA TRP A 3 -12.15 12.54 30.69
C TRP A 3 -13.19 13.10 29.70
N ASP A 4 -12.72 13.67 28.59
CA ASP A 4 -13.53 14.36 27.57
C ASP A 4 -13.53 13.54 26.25
N PRO A 5 -14.65 12.88 25.88
CA PRO A 5 -14.75 11.99 24.72
C PRO A 5 -14.64 12.70 23.36
N GLU A 6 -14.76 14.03 23.31
CA GLU A 6 -14.83 14.75 22.03
C GLU A 6 -13.47 14.84 21.33
N LYS A 7 -12.37 14.66 22.07
CA LYS A 7 -10.99 14.85 21.55
C LYS A 7 -10.44 13.66 20.76
N GLU A 8 -11.23 12.60 20.60
CA GLU A 8 -10.88 11.43 19.78
C GLU A 8 -11.22 11.64 18.29
N SER A 9 -12.02 12.68 17.97
CA SER A 9 -12.42 13.03 16.60
C SER A 9 -11.36 13.78 15.78
N ALA A 10 -10.25 14.22 16.41
CA ALA A 10 -9.11 14.82 15.71
C ALA A 10 -8.13 13.78 15.13
N GLY A 11 -8.38 12.48 15.36
CA GLY A 11 -7.66 11.39 14.73
C GLY A 11 -8.45 10.88 13.53
N PHE A 12 -7.88 11.01 12.32
CA PHE A 12 -8.30 10.35 11.07
C PHE A 12 -9.83 10.15 10.93
N ASP A 13 -10.54 11.11 10.32
CA ASP A 13 -12.01 11.14 10.21
C ASP A 13 -12.63 9.84 9.66
N VAL A 14 -12.90 8.91 10.57
CA VAL A 14 -13.40 7.56 10.27
C VAL A 14 -14.82 7.64 9.72
N VAL A 15 -15.62 8.62 10.17
CA VAL A 15 -17.02 8.79 9.75
C VAL A 15 -17.11 9.29 8.30
N GLY A 16 -16.27 10.26 7.94
CA GLY A 16 -16.11 10.71 6.55
C GLY A 16 -15.68 9.57 5.62
N ILE A 17 -14.75 8.72 6.06
CA ILE A 17 -14.27 7.57 5.30
C ILE A 17 -15.36 6.50 5.11
N ASN A 18 -16.13 6.18 6.16
CA ASN A 18 -17.24 5.23 6.03
C ASN A 18 -18.27 5.71 5.01
N THR A 19 -18.59 6.99 5.01
CA THR A 19 -19.55 7.60 4.08
C THR A 19 -19.03 7.56 2.64
N ALA A 20 -17.75 7.89 2.42
CA ALA A 20 -17.12 7.85 1.10
C ALA A 20 -16.98 6.41 0.56
N ILE A 21 -16.63 5.44 1.41
CA ILE A 21 -16.57 4.02 1.04
C ILE A 21 -17.96 3.51 0.64
N ASN A 22 -19.00 3.87 1.40
CA ASN A 22 -20.36 3.44 1.10
C ASN A 22 -20.86 4.04 -0.23
N ASP A 23 -20.57 5.32 -0.51
CA ASP A 23 -20.90 5.97 -1.79
C ASP A 23 -20.17 5.32 -2.99
N GLN A 24 -18.87 5.04 -2.85
CA GLN A 24 -18.08 4.35 -3.87
C GLN A 24 -18.58 2.94 -4.15
N THR A 25 -19.00 2.22 -3.09
CA THR A 25 -19.56 0.87 -3.21
C THR A 25 -20.90 0.92 -3.94
N SER A 26 -21.79 1.86 -3.59
CA SER A 26 -23.07 2.04 -4.26
C SER A 26 -22.93 2.41 -5.73
N ARG A 27 -22.02 3.32 -6.10
CA ARG A 27 -21.78 3.67 -7.52
C ARG A 27 -21.22 2.50 -8.33
N ARG A 28 -20.42 1.63 -7.70
CA ARG A 28 -19.89 0.43 -8.36
C ARG A 28 -20.99 -0.61 -8.63
N SER A 29 -21.97 -0.72 -7.75
CA SER A 29 -23.16 -1.57 -7.94
C SER A 29 -24.02 -1.12 -9.12
N GLU A 30 -24.09 0.19 -9.40
CA GLU A 30 -24.89 0.73 -10.52
C GLU A 30 -24.23 0.55 -11.90
N GLN A 31 -22.91 0.38 -11.98
CA GLN A 31 -22.19 0.34 -13.26
C GLN A 31 -22.08 -1.06 -13.90
N ASN A 32 -22.46 -2.14 -13.21
CA ASN A 32 -22.38 -3.49 -13.76
C ASN A 32 -23.73 -4.24 -13.68
N PRO A 33 -24.63 -4.06 -14.65
CA PRO A 33 -26.01 -4.56 -14.58
C PRO A 33 -26.18 -6.09 -14.79
N ASN A 34 -25.10 -6.90 -14.74
CA ASN A 34 -25.19 -8.35 -15.03
C ASN A 34 -24.65 -9.31 -13.96
N ASP A 35 -24.16 -8.84 -12.80
CA ASP A 35 -23.56 -9.74 -11.81
C ASP A 35 -24.51 -9.97 -10.63
N ASN A 36 -25.29 -11.05 -10.70
CA ASN A 36 -26.15 -11.56 -9.63
C ASN A 36 -25.34 -12.31 -8.56
N GLU A 37 -24.32 -11.67 -7.99
CA GLU A 37 -23.65 -12.16 -6.77
C GLU A 37 -23.32 -10.97 -5.88
N ASP A 38 -24.32 -10.52 -5.13
CA ASP A 38 -24.20 -9.53 -4.05
C ASP A 38 -23.31 -10.10 -2.93
N LEU A 39 -22.00 -10.06 -3.14
CA LEU A 39 -21.04 -10.29 -2.08
C LEU A 39 -21.13 -9.07 -1.15
N HIS A 40 -21.91 -9.17 -0.08
CA HIS A 40 -22.02 -8.20 1.00
C HIS A 40 -20.66 -8.01 1.71
N GLN A 41 -19.69 -7.36 1.06
CA GLN A 41 -18.41 -6.98 1.67
C GLN A 41 -18.58 -5.70 2.50
N LYS A 42 -19.35 -5.78 3.58
CA LYS A 42 -19.28 -4.80 4.67
C LYS A 42 -18.12 -5.18 5.60
N LEU A 43 -16.89 -5.04 5.11
CA LEU A 43 -15.72 -5.08 5.99
C LEU A 43 -15.74 -3.83 6.88
N ASN A 44 -15.81 -4.05 8.19
CA ASN A 44 -15.79 -2.98 9.18
C ASN A 44 -14.51 -2.15 9.02
N THR A 45 -14.64 -0.82 9.11
CA THR A 45 -13.53 0.13 8.95
C THR A 45 -12.32 -0.17 9.83
N ARG A 46 -12.52 -0.76 11.02
CA ARG A 46 -11.41 -1.24 11.87
C ARG A 46 -10.55 -2.33 11.22
N HIS A 47 -11.17 -3.23 10.45
CA HIS A 47 -10.47 -4.29 9.74
C HIS A 47 -9.65 -3.72 8.57
N LEU A 48 -10.18 -2.72 7.88
CA LEU A 48 -9.48 -2.00 6.81
C LEU A 48 -8.26 -1.23 7.34
N THR A 49 -8.38 -0.60 8.51
CA THR A 49 -7.24 0.04 9.18
C THR A 49 -6.17 -0.99 9.55
N PHE A 50 -6.56 -2.16 10.06
CA PHE A 50 -5.60 -3.22 10.41
C PHE A 50 -4.91 -3.81 9.18
N ILE A 51 -5.60 -4.01 8.05
CA ILE A 51 -4.99 -4.41 6.78
C ILE A 51 -3.96 -3.36 6.32
N SER A 52 -4.31 -2.09 6.43
CA SER A 52 -3.43 -0.99 6.03
C SER A 52 -2.16 -0.94 6.89
N LEU A 53 -2.30 -1.08 8.21
CA LEU A 53 -1.18 -1.15 9.15
C LEU A 53 -0.32 -2.40 8.94
N GLY A 54 -0.95 -3.55 8.66
CA GLY A 54 -0.25 -4.81 8.39
C GLY A 54 0.60 -4.75 7.12
N SER A 55 0.13 -4.05 6.09
CA SER A 55 0.87 -3.82 4.85
C SER A 55 2.10 -2.91 5.05
N VAL A 56 1.93 -1.81 5.79
CA VAL A 56 3.00 -0.81 6.00
C VAL A 56 4.09 -1.31 6.95
N ILE A 57 3.73 -2.06 8.00
CA ILE A 57 4.71 -2.56 8.97
C ILE A 57 5.46 -3.76 8.39
N GLY A 58 4.73 -4.74 7.83
CA GLY A 58 5.28 -5.93 7.18
C GLY A 58 6.34 -6.70 7.98
N SER A 59 6.86 -7.79 7.39
CA SER A 59 8.04 -8.48 7.93
C SER A 59 9.35 -7.92 7.36
N GLY A 60 9.31 -7.25 6.20
CA GLY A 60 10.50 -6.74 5.51
C GLY A 60 11.29 -5.72 6.33
N ILE A 61 10.61 -4.87 7.10
CA ILE A 61 11.25 -3.92 8.02
C ILE A 61 12.02 -4.68 9.11
N PHE A 62 11.43 -5.74 9.68
CA PHE A 62 12.10 -6.53 10.71
C PHE A 62 13.30 -7.32 10.16
N LEU A 63 13.17 -7.95 8.99
CA LEU A 63 14.29 -8.65 8.34
C LEU A 63 15.42 -7.70 7.90
N GLY A 64 15.07 -6.48 7.47
CA GLY A 64 16.03 -5.48 7.04
C GLY A 64 16.80 -4.83 8.19
N ILE A 65 16.13 -4.50 9.29
CA ILE A 65 16.74 -3.80 10.43
C ILE A 65 17.86 -4.64 11.06
N GLY A 66 17.72 -5.96 11.19
CA GLY A 66 18.72 -6.81 11.83
C GLY A 66 20.10 -6.76 11.16
N SER A 67 20.13 -6.81 9.82
CA SER A 67 21.37 -6.74 9.03
C SER A 67 21.87 -5.30 8.85
N ALA A 68 20.94 -4.34 8.73
CA ALA A 68 21.30 -2.93 8.59
C ALA A 68 21.87 -2.34 9.89
N LEU A 69 21.43 -2.81 11.05
CA LEU A 69 21.91 -2.35 12.36
C LEU A 69 23.37 -2.77 12.62
N THR A 70 23.75 -4.00 12.25
CA THR A 70 25.13 -4.49 12.41
C THR A 70 26.10 -3.84 11.41
N THR A 71 25.62 -3.50 10.22
CA THR A 71 26.46 -2.96 9.14
C THR A 71 26.62 -1.44 9.21
N ALA A 72 25.54 -0.68 9.50
CA ALA A 72 25.53 0.78 9.45
C ALA A 72 25.62 1.46 10.83
N GLY A 73 25.50 0.69 11.92
CA GLY A 73 25.37 1.23 13.27
C GLY A 73 24.02 1.97 13.51
N PRO A 74 23.70 2.33 14.76
CA PRO A 74 22.39 2.89 15.12
C PRO A 74 22.12 4.26 14.49
N VAL A 75 23.15 5.09 14.34
CA VAL A 75 23.01 6.43 13.73
C VAL A 75 22.90 6.35 12.21
N GLY A 76 23.66 5.45 11.57
CA GLY A 76 23.59 5.25 10.12
C GLY A 76 22.26 4.68 9.67
N LEU A 77 21.69 3.75 10.45
CA LEU A 77 20.34 3.23 10.22
C LEU A 77 19.29 4.34 10.28
N ALA A 78 19.33 5.19 11.31
CA ALA A 78 18.35 6.27 11.48
C ALA A 78 18.41 7.31 10.35
N LEU A 79 19.61 7.70 9.91
CA LEU A 79 19.78 8.64 8.80
C LEU A 79 19.32 8.04 7.46
N ALA A 80 19.64 6.78 7.18
CA ALA A 80 19.20 6.11 5.96
C ALA A 80 17.66 5.96 5.92
N PHE A 81 17.04 5.66 7.07
CA PHE A 81 15.59 5.58 7.19
C PHE A 81 14.94 6.96 7.00
N ALA A 82 15.47 8.01 7.65
CA ALA A 82 14.95 9.38 7.51
C ALA A 82 15.04 9.88 6.07
N PHE A 83 16.15 9.62 5.37
CA PHE A 83 16.33 10.00 3.97
C PHE A 83 15.32 9.27 3.06
N THR A 84 15.18 7.95 3.22
CA THR A 84 14.25 7.15 2.43
C THR A 84 12.80 7.58 2.69
N CYS A 85 12.43 7.81 3.96
CA CYS A 85 11.12 8.31 4.34
C CYS A 85 10.84 9.69 3.74
N SER A 86 11.84 10.58 3.67
CA SER A 86 11.67 11.91 3.04
C SER A 86 11.33 11.80 1.55
N VAL A 87 12.03 10.93 0.81
CA VAL A 87 11.74 10.70 -0.62
C VAL A 87 10.33 10.13 -0.81
N VAL A 88 9.96 9.11 -0.02
CA VAL A 88 8.62 8.49 -0.10
C VAL A 88 7.52 9.48 0.31
N TYR A 89 7.76 10.31 1.31
CA TYR A 89 6.82 11.34 1.75
C TYR A 89 6.56 12.37 0.64
N CYS A 90 7.61 12.81 -0.07
CA CYS A 90 7.45 13.70 -1.22
C CYS A 90 6.59 13.06 -2.32
N VAL A 91 6.81 11.77 -2.63
CA VAL A 91 6.00 11.04 -3.62
C VAL A 91 4.55 10.94 -3.17
N MET A 92 4.30 10.62 -1.90
CA MET A 92 2.94 10.51 -1.35
C MET A 92 2.21 11.87 -1.40
N LEU A 93 2.89 12.98 -1.13
CA LEU A 93 2.33 14.32 -1.27
C LEU A 93 1.92 14.61 -2.72
N CYS A 94 2.79 14.32 -3.69
CA CYS A 94 2.46 14.49 -5.11
C CYS A 94 1.25 13.63 -5.53
N THR A 95 1.20 12.37 -5.09
CA THR A 95 0.05 11.50 -5.34
C THR A 95 -1.21 12.00 -4.64
N GLY A 96 -1.10 12.59 -3.45
CA GLY A 96 -2.22 13.15 -2.70
C GLY A 96 -2.91 14.31 -3.43
N GLU A 97 -2.14 15.26 -3.94
CA GLU A 97 -2.64 16.36 -4.79
C GLU A 97 -3.33 15.83 -6.07
N MET A 98 -2.77 14.77 -6.64
CA MET A 98 -3.29 14.14 -7.84
C MET A 98 -4.63 13.41 -7.60
N VAL A 99 -4.78 12.71 -6.46
CA VAL A 99 -5.98 11.96 -6.08
C VAL A 99 -7.13 12.90 -5.69
N THR A 100 -6.82 14.05 -5.09
CA THR A 100 -7.84 15.06 -4.76
C THR A 100 -8.34 15.81 -6.00
N TYR A 101 -7.50 15.99 -7.02
CA TYR A 101 -7.88 16.64 -8.28
C TYR A 101 -8.85 15.80 -9.13
N LEU A 102 -8.62 14.48 -9.22
CA LEU A 102 -9.55 13.54 -9.86
C LEU A 102 -9.74 12.31 -8.94
N PRO A 103 -10.83 12.25 -8.14
CA PRO A 103 -11.08 11.14 -7.23
C PRO A 103 -11.57 9.91 -8.01
N VAL A 104 -10.64 9.26 -8.70
CA VAL A 104 -10.85 8.00 -9.42
C VAL A 104 -10.19 6.90 -8.62
N VAL A 105 -10.92 5.82 -8.35
CA VAL A 105 -10.36 4.57 -7.79
C VAL A 105 -9.43 3.95 -8.83
N ALA A 106 -8.17 4.35 -8.77
CA ALA A 106 -7.18 4.10 -9.80
C ALA A 106 -5.86 3.70 -9.15
N ALA A 107 -5.28 2.59 -9.59
CA ALA A 107 -3.89 2.26 -9.24
C ALA A 107 -2.95 3.37 -9.73
N HIS A 108 -1.78 3.51 -9.10
CA HIS A 108 -0.74 4.47 -9.50
C HIS A 108 -0.44 4.48 -11.01
N MET A 109 -0.61 3.35 -11.70
CA MET A 109 -0.48 3.23 -13.15
C MET A 109 -1.55 4.02 -13.93
N ARG A 110 -2.82 3.95 -13.49
CA ARG A 110 -3.96 4.64 -14.11
C ARG A 110 -3.91 6.13 -13.82
N LEU A 111 -3.41 6.50 -12.64
CA LEU A 111 -3.08 7.88 -12.29
C LEU A 111 -1.98 8.42 -13.24
N SER A 112 -0.86 7.71 -13.39
CA SER A 112 0.24 8.13 -14.28
C SER A 112 -0.17 8.32 -15.74
N GLY A 113 -1.10 7.50 -16.24
CA GLY A 113 -1.58 7.60 -17.63
C GLY A 113 -2.50 8.79 -17.88
N GLY A 114 -3.12 9.33 -16.83
CA GLY A 114 -4.02 10.49 -16.93
C GLY A 114 -3.31 11.85 -16.82
N PHE A 115 -2.17 11.93 -16.13
CA PHE A 115 -1.52 13.21 -15.81
C PHE A 115 -0.13 13.40 -16.41
N VAL A 116 0.62 12.33 -16.70
CA VAL A 116 2.01 12.45 -17.18
C VAL A 116 2.11 12.03 -18.63
N ASP A 117 1.98 10.74 -18.92
CA ASP A 117 1.96 10.18 -20.28
C ASP A 117 1.53 8.71 -20.25
N THR A 118 0.95 8.21 -21.34
CA THR A 118 0.56 6.79 -21.47
C THR A 118 1.77 5.85 -21.48
N SER A 119 2.93 6.31 -21.98
CA SER A 119 4.18 5.54 -22.01
C SER A 119 4.76 5.30 -20.60
N LEU A 120 4.66 6.30 -19.71
CA LEU A 120 5.12 6.16 -18.33
C LEU A 120 4.26 5.17 -17.55
N ALA A 121 2.95 5.19 -17.77
CA ALA A 121 2.04 4.21 -17.21
C ALA A 121 2.39 2.78 -17.66
N ALA A 122 2.67 2.59 -18.96
CA ALA A 122 3.09 1.30 -19.50
C ALA A 122 4.44 0.83 -18.92
N ALA A 123 5.40 1.75 -18.77
CA ALA A 123 6.69 1.45 -18.15
C ALA A 123 6.55 1.03 -16.68
N MET A 124 5.68 1.70 -15.91
CA MET A 124 5.41 1.36 -14.51
C MET A 124 4.77 -0.03 -14.40
N SER A 125 3.82 -0.36 -15.30
CA SER A 125 3.22 -1.70 -15.42
C SER A 125 4.25 -2.79 -15.71
N TRP A 126 5.14 -2.52 -16.65
CA TRP A 126 6.17 -3.46 -17.04
C TRP A 126 7.19 -3.70 -15.91
N ASN A 127 7.60 -2.65 -15.19
CA ASN A 127 8.45 -2.78 -14.00
C ASN A 127 7.79 -3.61 -12.90
N TYR A 128 6.50 -3.40 -12.67
CA TYR A 128 5.77 -4.11 -11.63
C TYR A 128 5.60 -5.60 -11.95
N TRP A 129 5.34 -5.92 -13.23
CA TRP A 129 5.31 -7.30 -13.71
C TRP A 129 6.65 -8.00 -13.48
N TYR A 130 7.78 -7.36 -13.83
CA TYR A 130 9.10 -7.94 -13.59
C TYR A 130 9.40 -8.21 -12.12
N CYS A 131 9.05 -7.28 -11.22
CA CYS A 131 9.26 -7.50 -9.78
C CYS A 131 8.62 -8.81 -9.31
N TRP A 132 7.38 -9.09 -9.72
CA TRP A 132 6.71 -10.33 -9.35
C TRP A 132 7.24 -11.56 -10.09
N SER A 133 7.60 -11.43 -11.36
CA SER A 133 8.25 -12.52 -12.10
C SER A 133 9.59 -12.93 -11.49
N LEU A 134 10.37 -11.97 -10.99
CA LEU A 134 11.63 -12.25 -10.31
C LEU A 134 11.40 -12.95 -8.97
N ILE A 135 10.40 -12.53 -8.22
CA ILE A 135 10.02 -13.15 -6.94
C ILE A 135 9.55 -14.60 -7.15
N SER A 136 8.71 -14.84 -8.16
CA SER A 136 8.23 -16.19 -8.48
C SER A 136 9.36 -17.08 -9.01
N ALA A 137 10.28 -16.54 -9.82
CA ALA A 137 11.46 -17.27 -10.29
C ALA A 137 12.46 -17.59 -9.15
N ALA A 138 12.52 -16.76 -8.11
CA ALA A 138 13.38 -16.98 -6.95
C ALA A 138 12.88 -18.11 -6.01
N GLU A 139 11.60 -18.49 -6.08
CA GLU A 139 11.01 -19.54 -5.23
C GLU A 139 11.55 -20.95 -5.56
N PRO A 140 11.57 -21.40 -6.83
CA PRO A 140 12.17 -22.69 -7.21
C PRO A 140 13.69 -22.73 -7.01
N PHE A 141 14.39 -21.61 -7.14
CA PHE A 141 15.85 -21.54 -6.95
C PHE A 141 16.23 -21.78 -5.49
N ARG A 142 15.44 -21.25 -4.55
CA ARG A 142 15.64 -21.47 -3.11
C ARG A 142 15.26 -22.88 -2.66
N ARG A 143 14.28 -23.52 -3.30
CA ARG A 143 13.93 -24.93 -2.99
C ARG A 143 15.01 -25.94 -3.44
N ARG A 144 15.74 -25.67 -4.52
CA ARG A 144 16.74 -26.61 -5.07
C ARG A 144 18.08 -26.64 -4.33
N GLY A 145 18.44 -25.60 -3.58
CA GLY A 145 19.66 -25.59 -2.75
C GLY A 145 19.58 -26.43 -1.47
N ALA A 146 18.37 -26.73 -0.97
CA ALA A 146 18.16 -27.46 0.28
C ALA A 146 18.22 -28.98 0.13
N HIS A 147 17.94 -29.52 -1.07
CA HIS A 147 17.98 -30.96 -1.33
C HIS A 147 19.41 -31.53 -1.40
N HIS A 148 20.44 -30.68 -1.57
CA HIS A 148 21.84 -31.12 -1.66
C HIS A 148 22.54 -31.22 -0.28
N LEU A 149 21.82 -31.01 0.82
CA LEU A 149 22.37 -31.07 2.19
C LEU A 149 21.79 -32.22 3.03
N LEU A 150 21.01 -33.12 2.43
CA LEU A 150 20.35 -34.25 3.10
C LEU A 150 20.77 -35.63 2.57
N ASP A 151 21.78 -35.70 1.69
CA ASP A 151 22.42 -36.92 1.19
C ASP A 151 23.90 -37.00 1.58
#